data_AF-A0A1F8M532-F1
#
_entry.id   AF-A0A1F8M532-F1
#
_cell.length_a   1.000
_cell.length_b   1.000
_cell.length_c   1.000
_cell.angle_alpha   90.00
_cell.angle_beta   90.00
_cell.angle_gamma   90.00
#
_symmetry.space_group_name_H-M   'P 1'
#
loop_
_entity.id
_entity.type
_entity.pdbx_description
1 polymer ?
#
loop_
_entity_poly.entity_id
_entity_poly.type
_entity_poly.pdbx_seq_one_letter_code
_entity_poly.pdbx_strand_id
1 'polypeptide(L)'
;MLKKPVPRYALHWWYCLGGITAFLFVVQGITGILLAFYYKPTPEAAYSSIQYIESQVYFGSAIRAIHHWCANGMIVICVAHMLRVFIMGAYKAPRELNWLSGVLLLVLTLVFGFTGYLLPWDQRAFWATTVGSEIAGAIPAIGDLALVFLRVGWNVTGETLSRFYGLHVIVVPLATVAFMGAHFLMIRRQGIAKPL
;
A
#
# COMPACT_ATOMS: atom_id res chain seq x y z
N MET A 1 -36.34 6.36 5.89
CA MET A 1 -35.85 5.64 4.68
C MET A 1 -34.48 6.16 4.28
N LEU A 2 -33.57 5.31 3.79
CA LEU A 2 -32.23 5.73 3.34
C LEU A 2 -32.31 6.53 2.03
N LYS A 3 -31.56 7.64 1.91
CA LYS A 3 -31.52 8.46 0.68
C LYS A 3 -30.88 7.75 -0.53
N LYS A 4 -30.06 6.72 -0.31
CA LYS A 4 -29.46 5.87 -1.34
C LYS A 4 -29.57 4.40 -0.91
N PRO A 5 -30.66 3.69 -1.27
CA PRO A 5 -30.79 2.28 -0.94
C PRO A 5 -29.76 1.44 -1.72
N VAL A 6 -29.31 0.35 -1.12
CA VAL A 6 -28.41 -0.61 -1.78
C VAL A 6 -29.23 -1.46 -2.76
N PRO A 7 -28.85 -1.55 -4.05
CA PRO A 7 -29.53 -2.43 -5.00
C PRO A 7 -29.45 -3.90 -4.55
N ARG A 8 -30.51 -4.70 -4.82
CA ARG A 8 -30.57 -6.11 -4.36
C ARG A 8 -29.37 -6.95 -4.85
N TYR A 9 -28.91 -6.72 -6.08
CA TYR A 9 -27.75 -7.40 -6.65
C TYR A 9 -26.42 -7.06 -5.96
N ALA A 10 -26.38 -5.98 -5.16
CA ALA A 10 -25.21 -5.49 -4.46
C ALA A 10 -25.19 -5.89 -2.97
N LEU A 11 -26.12 -6.74 -2.53
CA LEU A 11 -26.21 -7.21 -1.14
C LEU A 11 -25.23 -8.36 -0.82
N HIS A 12 -24.54 -8.89 -1.83
CA HIS A 12 -23.59 -9.98 -1.63
C HIS A 12 -22.27 -9.50 -1.02
N TRP A 13 -21.66 -10.33 -0.17
CA TRP A 13 -20.46 -9.98 0.59
C TRP A 13 -19.26 -9.56 -0.26
N TRP A 14 -19.13 -10.06 -1.50
CA TRP A 14 -18.03 -9.68 -2.40
C TRP A 14 -18.12 -8.22 -2.91
N TYR A 15 -19.24 -7.52 -2.70
CA TYR A 15 -19.32 -6.07 -2.90
C TYR A 15 -18.61 -5.30 -1.77
N CYS A 16 -18.29 -5.94 -0.65
CA CYS A 16 -17.56 -5.34 0.46
C CYS A 16 -16.05 -5.31 0.26
N LEU A 17 -15.48 -6.04 -0.72
CA LEU A 17 -14.03 -6.18 -0.91
C LEU A 17 -13.30 -4.83 -0.98
N GLY A 18 -13.80 -3.87 -1.75
CA GLY A 18 -13.20 -2.53 -1.82
C GLY A 18 -13.27 -1.75 -0.50
N GLY A 19 -14.37 -1.92 0.25
CA GLY A 19 -14.50 -1.35 1.59
C GLY A 19 -13.56 -1.99 2.61
N ILE A 20 -13.35 -3.31 2.52
CA ILE A 20 -12.39 -4.03 3.36
C ILE A 20 -10.96 -3.57 3.04
N THR A 21 -10.59 -3.38 1.76
CA THR A 21 -9.29 -2.80 1.40
C THR A 21 -9.09 -1.42 2.03
N ALA A 22 -10.10 -0.53 1.96
CA ALA A 22 -10.03 0.79 2.56
C ALA A 22 -9.93 0.74 4.10
N PHE A 23 -10.64 -0.19 4.74
CA PHE A 23 -10.53 -0.42 6.18
C PHE A 23 -9.11 -0.88 6.56
N LEU A 24 -8.53 -1.83 5.82
CA LEU A 24 -7.17 -2.30 6.07
C LEU A 24 -6.15 -1.17 5.88
N PHE A 25 -6.35 -0.28 4.90
CA PHE A 25 -5.53 0.93 4.77
C PHE A 25 -5.59 1.84 6.02
N VAL A 26 -6.78 2.03 6.61
CA VAL A 26 -6.92 2.78 7.87
C VAL A 26 -6.18 2.09 9.02
N VAL A 27 -6.30 0.76 9.14
CA VAL A 27 -5.54 -0.01 10.13
C VAL A 27 -4.04 0.17 9.92
N GLN A 28 -3.57 0.20 8.68
CA GLN A 28 -2.16 0.48 8.37
C GLN A 28 -1.72 1.88 8.79
N GLY A 29 -2.53 2.90 8.51
CA GLY A 29 -2.24 4.27 8.93
C GLY A 29 -2.09 4.36 10.44
N ILE A 30 -3.04 3.80 11.20
CA ILE A 30 -3.02 3.83 12.67
C ILE A 30 -1.81 3.07 13.21
N THR A 31 -1.63 1.81 12.82
CA THR A 31 -0.53 0.98 13.33
C THR A 31 0.83 1.50 12.90
N GLY A 32 0.96 2.03 11.67
CA GLY A 32 2.18 2.64 11.17
C GLY A 32 2.59 3.88 11.94
N ILE A 33 1.65 4.77 12.27
CA ILE A 33 1.90 5.94 13.13
C ILE A 33 2.39 5.49 14.52
N LEU A 34 1.76 4.48 15.11
CA LEU A 34 2.16 3.96 16.42
C LEU A 34 3.58 3.38 16.41
N LEU A 35 3.96 2.68 15.34
CA LEU A 35 5.32 2.14 15.17
C LEU A 35 6.34 3.26 14.94
N ALA A 36 5.96 4.32 14.21
CA ALA A 36 6.83 5.44 13.89
C ALA A 36 7.31 6.22 15.14
N PHE A 37 6.60 6.16 16.27
CA PHE A 37 7.06 6.76 17.53
C PHE A 37 8.33 6.10 18.10
N TYR A 38 8.63 4.86 17.71
CA TYR A 38 9.76 4.09 18.26
C TYR A 38 10.83 3.75 17.22
N TYR A 39 10.43 3.67 15.94
CA TYR A 39 11.32 3.28 14.86
C TYR A 39 12.40 4.34 14.56
N LYS A 40 13.63 3.90 14.27
CA LYS A 40 14.77 4.77 13.94
C LYS A 40 15.29 4.46 12.53
N PRO A 41 15.11 5.34 11.53
CA PRO A 41 15.44 5.06 10.13
C PRO A 41 16.94 5.24 9.80
N THR A 42 17.84 4.66 10.60
CA THR A 42 19.29 4.65 10.36
C THR A 42 19.83 3.23 10.34
N PRO A 43 20.85 2.90 9.52
CA PRO A 43 21.41 1.55 9.45
C PRO A 43 21.83 0.99 10.81
N GLU A 44 22.34 1.83 11.70
CA GLU A 44 22.85 1.46 13.02
C GLU A 44 21.74 1.12 14.01
N ALA A 45 20.52 1.66 13.80
CA ALA A 45 19.44 1.60 14.78
C ALA A 45 18.12 1.02 14.26
N ALA A 46 17.94 0.83 12.95
CA ALA A 46 16.69 0.34 12.37
C ALA A 46 16.30 -1.03 12.91
N TYR A 47 17.21 -2.01 12.78
CA TYR A 47 16.96 -3.37 13.26
C TYR A 47 16.76 -3.42 14.79
N SER A 48 17.63 -2.74 15.56
CA SER A 48 17.53 -2.73 17.03
C SER A 48 16.27 -2.00 17.53
N SER A 49 15.79 -0.98 16.81
CA SER A 49 14.51 -0.31 17.12
C SER A 49 13.30 -1.23 16.90
N ILE A 50 13.36 -2.12 15.89
CA ILE A 50 12.34 -3.17 15.71
C ILE A 50 12.38 -4.17 16.87
N GLN A 51 13.56 -4.63 17.28
CA GLN A 51 13.70 -5.52 18.43
C GLN A 51 13.18 -4.88 19.73
N TYR A 52 13.40 -3.58 19.90
CA TYR A 52 12.85 -2.81 21.01
C TYR A 52 11.32 -2.76 20.97
N ILE A 53 10.71 -2.48 19.81
CA ILE A 53 9.26 -2.53 19.62
C ILE A 53 8.71 -3.91 19.98
N GLU A 54 9.35 -4.98 19.55
CA GLU A 54 8.86 -6.34 19.80
C GLU A 54 8.97 -6.78 21.25
N SER A 55 10.03 -6.37 21.96
CA SER A 55 10.35 -6.93 23.27
C SER A 55 10.06 -6.00 24.46
N GLN A 56 10.11 -4.67 24.26
CA GLN A 56 10.05 -3.70 25.37
C GLN A 56 8.80 -2.81 25.34
N VAL A 57 8.24 -2.54 24.16
CA VAL A 57 7.05 -1.68 24.04
C VAL A 57 5.79 -2.48 24.39
N TYR A 58 4.95 -1.94 25.28
CA TYR A 58 3.66 -2.55 25.61
C TYR A 58 2.81 -2.72 24.34
N PHE A 59 2.38 -3.97 24.09
CA PHE A 59 1.67 -4.38 22.87
C PHE A 59 2.44 -4.13 21.55
N GLY A 60 3.73 -3.77 21.58
CA GLY A 60 4.48 -3.41 20.39
C GLY A 60 4.62 -4.57 19.39
N SER A 61 4.88 -5.79 19.87
CA SER A 61 4.86 -7.00 19.04
C SER A 61 3.51 -7.24 18.37
N ALA A 62 2.40 -7.05 19.10
CA ALA A 62 1.05 -7.19 18.57
C ALA A 62 0.75 -6.13 17.50
N ILE A 63 1.07 -4.85 17.75
CA ILE A 63 0.88 -3.76 16.79
C ILE A 63 1.69 -4.03 15.51
N ARG A 64 2.95 -4.45 15.64
CA ARG A 64 3.80 -4.80 14.49
C ARG A 64 3.23 -6.00 13.73
N ALA A 65 2.74 -7.03 14.43
CA ALA A 65 2.11 -8.18 13.79
C ALA A 65 0.84 -7.78 13.03
N ILE A 66 -0.02 -6.93 13.61
CA ILE A 66 -1.20 -6.39 12.94
C ILE A 66 -0.79 -5.62 11.68
N HIS A 67 0.19 -4.73 11.78
CA HIS A 67 0.71 -3.98 10.62
C HIS A 67 1.17 -4.92 9.50
N HIS A 68 1.98 -5.93 9.84
CA HIS A 68 2.48 -6.92 8.88
C HIS A 68 1.35 -7.74 8.23
N TRP A 69 0.45 -8.34 9.02
CA TRP A 69 -0.61 -9.21 8.49
C TRP A 69 -1.69 -8.44 7.74
N CYS A 70 -2.06 -7.25 8.21
CA CYS A 70 -2.97 -6.39 7.46
C CYS A 70 -2.36 -5.93 6.13
N ALA A 71 -1.03 -5.88 5.97
CA ALA A 71 -0.40 -5.37 4.74
C ALA A 71 -0.55 -6.42 3.65
N ASN A 72 -0.23 -7.67 4.01
CA ASN A 72 -0.47 -8.83 3.18
C ASN A 72 -1.96 -8.98 2.85
N GLY A 73 -2.84 -8.86 3.86
CA GLY A 73 -4.28 -8.89 3.67
C GLY A 73 -4.78 -7.80 2.74
N MET A 74 -4.26 -6.57 2.85
CA MET A 74 -4.66 -5.44 2.00
C MET A 74 -4.36 -5.72 0.53
N ILE A 75 -3.17 -6.26 0.21
CA ILE A 75 -2.80 -6.65 -1.15
C ILE A 75 -3.77 -7.72 -1.68
N VAL A 76 -3.98 -8.80 -0.93
CA VAL A 76 -4.85 -9.91 -1.35
C VAL A 76 -6.29 -9.43 -1.59
N ILE A 77 -6.86 -8.65 -0.67
CA ILE A 77 -8.22 -8.14 -0.80
C ILE A 77 -8.33 -7.09 -1.92
N CYS A 78 -7.31 -6.26 -2.12
CA CYS A 78 -7.25 -5.32 -3.24
C CYS A 78 -7.29 -6.06 -4.59
N VAL A 79 -6.48 -7.12 -4.75
CA VAL A 79 -6.50 -7.96 -5.95
C VAL A 79 -7.86 -8.65 -6.13
N ALA A 80 -8.44 -9.21 -5.05
CA ALA A 80 -9.78 -9.80 -5.11
C ALA A 80 -10.86 -8.78 -5.52
N HIS A 81 -10.75 -7.54 -5.03
CA HIS A 81 -11.62 -6.43 -5.43
C HIS A 81 -11.49 -6.13 -6.93
N MET A 82 -10.26 -6.05 -7.44
CA MET A 82 -9.97 -5.83 -8.87
C MET A 82 -10.56 -6.93 -9.74
N LEU A 83 -10.35 -8.20 -9.36
CA LEU A 83 -10.91 -9.36 -10.06
C LEU A 83 -12.44 -9.30 -10.11
N ARG A 84 -13.08 -9.00 -8.99
CA ARG A 84 -14.54 -8.85 -8.93
C ARG A 84 -15.02 -7.71 -9.83
N VAL A 85 -14.33 -6.57 -9.90
CA VAL A 85 -14.71 -5.46 -10.79
C VAL A 85 -14.57 -5.86 -12.26
N PHE A 86 -13.51 -6.61 -12.59
CA PHE A 86 -13.27 -7.11 -13.94
C PHE A 86 -14.31 -8.14 -14.38
N ILE A 87 -14.53 -9.20 -13.59
CA ILE A 87 -15.48 -10.28 -13.89
C ILE A 87 -16.90 -9.74 -14.05
N MET A 88 -17.30 -8.80 -13.20
CA MET A 88 -18.64 -8.21 -13.24
C MET A 88 -18.81 -7.11 -14.29
N GLY A 89 -17.76 -6.81 -15.07
CA GLY A 89 -17.78 -5.75 -16.09
C GLY A 89 -17.99 -4.34 -15.54
N ALA A 90 -17.73 -4.12 -14.26
CA ALA A 90 -18.04 -2.87 -13.57
C ALA A 90 -17.10 -1.70 -13.95
N TYR A 91 -16.07 -1.97 -14.77
CA TYR A 91 -15.16 -0.96 -15.34
C TYR A 91 -15.69 -0.30 -16.63
N LYS A 92 -16.74 -0.85 -17.24
CA LYS A 92 -17.32 -0.35 -18.50
C LYS A 92 -17.93 1.05 -18.33
N ALA A 93 -18.22 1.70 -19.46
CA ALA A 93 -18.82 3.03 -19.52
C ALA A 93 -19.99 3.23 -18.53
N PRO A 94 -20.03 4.34 -17.77
CA PRO A 94 -19.13 5.50 -17.77
C PRO A 94 -18.03 5.44 -16.67
N ARG A 95 -17.52 4.25 -16.32
CA ARG A 95 -16.67 4.01 -15.12
C ARG A 95 -15.19 3.78 -15.43
N GLU A 96 -14.74 4.11 -16.63
CA GLU A 96 -13.38 3.87 -17.10
C GLU A 96 -12.36 4.62 -16.22
N LEU A 97 -12.64 5.88 -15.88
CA LEU A 97 -11.78 6.67 -14.98
C LEU A 97 -11.74 6.08 -13.56
N ASN A 98 -12.85 5.51 -13.10
CA ASN A 98 -12.90 4.84 -11.81
C ASN A 98 -12.01 3.58 -11.81
N TRP A 99 -12.02 2.82 -12.91
CA TRP A 99 -11.10 1.70 -13.10
C TRP A 99 -9.63 2.14 -13.12
N LEU A 100 -9.28 3.18 -13.89
CA LEU A 100 -7.91 3.70 -13.93
C LEU A 100 -7.41 4.15 -12.55
N SER A 101 -8.25 4.86 -11.78
CA SER A 101 -7.88 5.21 -10.40
C SER A 101 -7.72 3.96 -9.50
N GLY A 102 -8.49 2.89 -9.71
CA GLY A 102 -8.31 1.61 -9.02
C GLY A 102 -6.98 0.92 -9.36
N VAL A 103 -6.58 0.94 -10.63
CA VAL A 103 -5.27 0.43 -11.07
C VAL A 103 -4.12 1.23 -10.42
N LEU A 104 -4.23 2.55 -10.38
CA LEU A 104 -3.23 3.39 -9.71
C LEU A 104 -3.15 3.10 -8.21
N LEU A 105 -4.29 2.89 -7.54
CA LEU A 105 -4.33 2.49 -6.13
C LEU A 105 -3.71 1.10 -5.88
N LEU A 106 -3.89 0.16 -6.81
CA LEU A 106 -3.20 -1.14 -6.74
C LEU A 106 -1.68 -0.95 -6.84
N VAL A 107 -1.19 -0.13 -7.78
CA VAL A 107 0.24 0.19 -7.90
C VAL A 107 0.78 0.83 -6.62
N LEU A 108 0.08 1.82 -6.06
CA LEU A 108 0.46 2.44 -4.79
C LEU A 108 0.47 1.43 -3.62
N THR A 109 -0.45 0.47 -3.60
CA THR A 109 -0.48 -0.60 -2.59
C THR A 109 0.75 -1.52 -2.70
N LEU A 110 1.22 -1.81 -3.92
CA LEU A 110 2.45 -2.57 -4.13
C LEU A 110 3.69 -1.75 -3.75
N VAL A 111 3.70 -0.44 -4.04
CA VAL A 111 4.77 0.47 -3.61
C VAL A 111 4.85 0.55 -2.09
N PHE A 112 3.72 0.57 -1.38
CA PHE A 112 3.69 0.44 0.08
C PHE A 112 4.39 -0.84 0.54
N GLY A 113 4.00 -1.98 -0.03
CA GLY A 113 4.61 -3.27 0.29
C GLY A 113 6.13 -3.25 0.11
N PHE A 114 6.62 -2.74 -1.03
CA PHE A 114 8.05 -2.71 -1.32
C PHE A 114 8.82 -1.74 -0.42
N THR A 115 8.34 -0.51 -0.26
CA THR A 115 9.02 0.52 0.56
C THR A 115 9.04 0.17 2.05
N GLY A 116 7.96 -0.42 2.56
CA GLY A 116 7.86 -0.87 3.96
C GLY A 116 8.71 -2.10 4.24
N TYR A 117 8.93 -2.95 3.23
CA TYR A 117 9.72 -4.18 3.37
C TYR A 117 11.17 -3.94 3.74
N LEU A 118 11.76 -2.82 3.31
CA LEU A 118 13.14 -2.46 3.62
C LEU A 118 13.35 -2.06 5.09
N LEU A 119 12.31 -1.51 5.74
CA LEU A 119 12.44 -0.81 7.02
C LEU A 119 12.99 -1.65 8.18
N PRO A 120 12.76 -2.97 8.28
CA PRO A 120 13.42 -3.79 9.30
C PRO A 120 14.94 -3.80 9.21
N TRP A 121 15.51 -3.51 8.04
CA TRP A 121 16.95 -3.50 7.78
C TRP A 121 17.66 -4.80 8.17
N ASP A 122 16.97 -5.94 7.97
CA ASP A 122 17.57 -7.26 8.09
C ASP A 122 18.13 -7.75 6.74
N GLN A 123 18.84 -8.89 6.76
CA GLN A 123 19.48 -9.45 5.58
C GLN A 123 18.48 -9.69 4.43
N ARG A 124 17.26 -10.13 4.75
CA ARG A 124 16.25 -10.45 3.76
C ARG A 124 15.71 -9.17 3.12
N ALA A 125 15.38 -8.18 3.93
CA ALA A 125 14.90 -6.86 3.51
C ALA A 125 15.93 -6.15 2.62
N PHE A 126 17.20 -6.16 3.02
CA PHE A 126 18.30 -5.55 2.27
C PHE A 126 18.44 -6.17 0.87
N TRP A 127 18.60 -7.50 0.78
CA TRP A 127 18.79 -8.16 -0.52
C TRP A 127 17.54 -8.16 -1.39
N ALA A 128 16.35 -8.28 -0.81
CA ALA A 128 15.10 -8.13 -1.57
C ALA A 128 15.00 -6.74 -2.19
N THR A 129 15.44 -5.71 -1.48
CA THR A 129 15.46 -4.33 -2.01
C THR A 129 16.51 -4.17 -3.10
N THR A 130 17.72 -4.72 -2.91
CA THR A 130 18.77 -4.73 -3.95
C THR A 130 18.21 -5.34 -5.23
N VAL A 131 17.72 -6.59 -5.19
CA VAL A 131 17.16 -7.27 -6.36
C VAL A 131 15.94 -6.52 -6.92
N GLY A 132 15.01 -6.08 -6.07
CA GLY A 132 13.80 -5.39 -6.51
C GLY A 132 14.08 -4.07 -7.22
N SER A 133 15.11 -3.33 -6.79
CA SER A 133 15.52 -2.08 -7.45
C SER A 133 16.36 -2.31 -8.71
N GLU A 134 17.06 -3.44 -8.85
CA GLU A 134 17.73 -3.81 -10.12
C GLU A 134 16.73 -3.96 -11.27
N ILE A 135 15.51 -4.41 -10.99
CA ILE A 135 14.44 -4.51 -12.00
C ILE A 135 14.15 -3.12 -12.61
N ALA A 136 14.14 -2.06 -11.78
CA ALA A 136 14.00 -0.69 -12.27
C ALA A 136 15.23 -0.23 -13.07
N GLY A 137 16.42 -0.68 -12.69
CA GLY A 137 17.67 -0.46 -13.41
C GLY A 137 17.73 -1.09 -14.80
N ALA A 138 16.97 -2.16 -15.03
CA ALA A 138 16.91 -2.84 -16.32
C ALA A 138 16.08 -2.09 -17.38
N ILE A 139 15.42 -0.98 -17.03
CA ILE A 139 14.58 -0.23 -17.98
C ILE A 139 15.48 0.48 -19.00
N PRO A 140 15.30 0.25 -20.32
CA PRO A 140 16.08 0.95 -21.34
C PRO A 140 15.96 2.48 -21.22
N ALA A 141 17.07 3.17 -21.46
CA ALA A 141 17.21 4.64 -21.44
C ALA A 141 17.05 5.35 -20.08
N ILE A 142 16.24 4.83 -19.14
CA ILE A 142 15.96 5.48 -17.86
C ILE A 142 16.39 4.68 -16.62
N GLY A 143 16.95 3.48 -16.81
CA GLY A 143 17.31 2.56 -15.72
C GLY A 143 18.26 3.14 -14.69
N ASP A 144 19.36 3.76 -15.14
CA ASP A 144 20.33 4.40 -14.25
C ASP A 144 19.69 5.54 -13.42
N LEU A 145 18.86 6.36 -14.06
CA LEU A 145 18.12 7.42 -13.38
C LEU A 145 17.16 6.84 -12.34
N ALA A 146 16.45 5.76 -12.68
CA ALA A 146 15.54 5.08 -11.77
C ALA A 146 16.27 4.48 -10.56
N LEU A 147 17.42 3.84 -10.78
CA LEU A 147 18.27 3.29 -9.72
C LEU A 147 18.77 4.38 -8.77
N VAL A 148 19.39 5.43 -9.32
CA VAL A 148 19.93 6.54 -8.51
C VAL A 148 18.79 7.25 -7.76
N PHE A 149 17.62 7.38 -8.38
CA PHE A 149 16.44 7.93 -7.72
C PHE A 149 15.92 7.02 -6.59
N LEU A 150 15.92 5.70 -6.75
CA LEU A 150 15.44 4.83 -5.67
C LEU A 150 16.45 4.71 -4.53
N ARG A 151 17.73 4.53 -4.86
CA ARG A 151 18.78 4.16 -3.91
C ARG A 151 19.56 5.34 -3.34
N VAL A 152 19.48 6.52 -3.94
CA VAL A 152 20.36 7.66 -3.64
C VAL A 152 21.83 7.32 -3.96
N GLY A 153 22.03 6.61 -5.07
CA GLY A 153 23.33 6.10 -5.51
C GLY A 153 23.19 4.77 -6.22
N TRP A 154 24.30 4.05 -6.38
CA TRP A 154 24.32 2.77 -7.08
C TRP A 154 23.98 1.57 -6.18
N ASN A 155 24.24 1.70 -4.88
CA ASN A 155 24.06 0.64 -3.90
C ASN A 155 22.94 0.97 -2.92
N VAL A 156 22.34 -0.06 -2.32
CA VAL A 156 21.44 0.12 -1.18
C VAL A 156 22.26 0.50 0.05
N THR A 157 21.96 1.66 0.63
CA THR A 157 22.69 2.25 1.77
C THR A 157 21.73 2.88 2.78
N GLY A 158 22.26 3.50 3.84
CA GLY A 158 21.44 4.27 4.79
C GLY A 158 20.61 5.38 4.15
N GLU A 159 21.12 6.01 3.08
CA GLU A 159 20.37 7.01 2.33
C GLU A 159 19.15 6.40 1.62
N THR A 160 19.29 5.17 1.10
CA THR A 160 18.17 4.40 0.56
C THR A 160 17.11 4.16 1.64
N LEU A 161 17.54 3.75 2.83
CA LEU A 161 16.65 3.50 3.96
C LEU A 161 15.88 4.76 4.35
N SER A 162 16.56 5.90 4.52
CA SER A 162 15.91 7.17 4.85
C SER A 162 14.93 7.63 3.75
N ARG A 163 15.29 7.46 2.46
CA ARG A 163 14.38 7.74 1.33
C ARG A 163 13.16 6.84 1.34
N PHE A 164 13.33 5.54 1.52
CA PHE A 164 12.23 4.57 1.57
C PHE A 164 11.31 4.84 2.75
N TYR A 165 11.87 5.21 3.91
CA TYR A 165 11.08 5.64 5.06
C TYR A 165 10.22 6.86 4.74
N GLY A 166 10.80 7.93 4.18
CA GLY A 166 10.07 9.13 3.78
C GLY A 166 8.99 8.85 2.72
N LEU A 167 9.28 7.99 1.75
CA LEU A 167 8.29 7.53 0.77
C LEU A 167 7.14 6.77 1.45
N HIS A 168 7.47 5.81 2.32
CA HIS A 168 6.50 4.91 2.95
C HIS A 168 5.57 5.63 3.93
N VAL A 169 6.07 6.59 4.71
CA VAL A 169 5.29 7.22 5.79
C VAL A 169 4.68 8.57 5.39
N ILE A 170 5.14 9.21 4.30
CA ILE A 170 4.62 10.52 3.86
C ILE A 170 4.08 10.46 2.44
N VAL A 171 4.94 10.21 1.46
CA VAL A 171 4.60 10.44 0.04
C VAL A 171 3.50 9.48 -0.42
N VAL A 172 3.68 8.18 -0.19
CA VAL A 172 2.75 7.13 -0.63
C VAL A 172 1.42 7.22 0.11
N PRO A 173 1.36 7.46 1.44
CA PRO A 173 0.11 7.77 2.15
C PRO A 173 -0.68 8.93 1.59
N LEU A 174 -0.03 10.09 1.38
CA LEU A 174 -0.72 11.28 0.87
C LEU A 174 -1.26 11.06 -0.55
N ALA A 175 -0.46 10.45 -1.42
CA ALA A 175 -0.90 10.09 -2.77
C ALA A 175 -2.10 9.12 -2.72
N THR A 176 -2.04 8.09 -1.88
CA THR A 176 -3.10 7.09 -1.75
C THR A 176 -4.40 7.71 -1.25
N VAL A 177 -4.33 8.59 -0.24
CA VAL A 177 -5.53 9.32 0.25
C VAL A 177 -6.14 10.17 -0.86
N ALA A 178 -5.34 10.89 -1.64
CA ALA A 178 -5.83 11.72 -2.75
C ALA A 178 -6.54 10.88 -3.82
N PHE A 179 -5.91 9.81 -4.30
CA PHE A 179 -6.49 8.92 -5.31
C PHE A 179 -7.71 8.16 -4.79
N MET A 180 -7.70 7.75 -3.53
CA MET A 180 -8.84 7.10 -2.88
C MET A 180 -10.03 8.06 -2.74
N GLY A 181 -9.79 9.33 -2.42
CA GLY A 181 -10.81 10.37 -2.43
C GLY A 181 -11.47 10.55 -3.79
N ALA A 182 -10.66 10.62 -4.87
CA ALA A 182 -11.16 10.68 -6.23
C ALA A 182 -11.96 9.42 -6.61
N HIS A 183 -11.45 8.24 -6.27
CA HIS A 183 -12.09 6.94 -6.51
C HIS A 183 -13.48 6.87 -5.85
N PHE A 184 -13.58 7.23 -4.57
CA PHE A 184 -14.85 7.23 -3.84
C PHE A 184 -15.84 8.27 -4.36
N LEU A 185 -15.36 9.44 -4.78
CA LEU A 185 -16.21 10.48 -5.35
C LEU A 185 -16.89 10.00 -6.65
N MET A 186 -16.14 9.32 -7.53
CA MET A 186 -16.68 8.76 -8.76
C MET A 186 -17.73 7.68 -8.47
N ILE A 187 -17.45 6.75 -7.56
CA ILE A 187 -18.43 5.74 -7.12
C ILE A 187 -19.69 6.41 -6.55
N ARG A 188 -19.53 7.43 -5.71
CA ARG A 188 -20.66 8.13 -5.08
C ARG A 188 -21.53 8.88 -6.10
N ARG A 189 -20.93 9.43 -7.16
CA ARG A 189 -21.63 10.14 -8.24
C ARG A 189 -22.35 9.17 -9.18
N GLN A 190 -21.68 8.09 -9.58
CA GLN A 190 -22.17 7.18 -10.61
C GLN A 190 -23.01 6.02 -10.05
N GLY A 191 -22.97 5.74 -8.75
CA GLY A 191 -23.65 4.59 -8.13
C GLY A 191 -22.89 3.26 -8.31
N ILE A 192 -23.50 2.15 -7.92
CA ILE A 192 -22.91 0.80 -8.07
C ILE A 192 -23.35 0.20 -9.41
N ALA A 193 -22.40 -0.30 -10.20
CA ALA A 193 -22.69 -0.97 -11.48
C ALA A 193 -23.58 -2.20 -11.29
N LYS A 194 -24.58 -2.36 -12.17
CA LYS A 194 -25.30 -3.63 -12.31
C LYS A 194 -24.33 -4.67 -12.92
N PRO A 195 -24.32 -5.93 -12.45
CA PRO A 195 -23.60 -7.00 -13.12
C PRO A 195 -23.97 -7.08 -14.60
N LEU A 196 -23.01 -7.50 -15.43
CA LEU A 196 -23.27 -7.95 -16.79
C LEU A 196 -24.24 -9.14 -16.80
#